data_AF-A0A4Z1E169-F1
#
_entry.id   AF-A0A4Z1E169-F1
#
_cell.length_a   1.000
_cell.length_b   1.000
_cell.length_c   1.000
_cell.angle_alpha   90.00
_cell.angle_beta   90.00
_cell.angle_gamma   90.00
#
_symmetry.space_group_name_H-M   'P 1'
#
loop_
_entity.id
_entity.type
_entity.pdbx_description
1 polymer ?
#
loop_
_entity_poly.entity_id
_entity_poly.type
_entity_poly.pdbx_seq_one_letter_code
_entity_poly.pdbx_strand_id
1 'polypeptide(L)'
;MAVETRRGYWYATSDDPVGAVEVLNMLRRYREAERKMRARTRASMGMGETDLLALRFLLRAKQRGEVVRQKELADALEITGASASTLVDRLIRDGYARRVAHPHDRRSVAVETTTHSDEEVRATLGAMHTRMLEAVESLSTEELTAVATFLTNLTKVVEDDLRRQDEQDAEAAASVDAADEIAPS
;
A
#
# COMPACT_ATOMS: atom_id res chain seq x y z
N MET A 1 36.49 -37.21 31.33
CA MET A 1 36.64 -36.16 30.30
C MET A 1 35.70 -35.02 30.65
N ALA A 2 36.25 -33.88 31.04
CA ALA A 2 35.48 -32.69 31.41
C ALA A 2 34.96 -32.01 30.15
N VAL A 3 33.66 -31.69 30.12
CA VAL A 3 33.06 -30.86 29.08
C VAL A 3 33.35 -29.40 29.44
N GLU A 4 34.16 -28.75 28.62
CA GLU A 4 34.55 -27.36 28.78
C GLU A 4 33.39 -26.45 28.34
N THR A 5 32.62 -25.98 29.32
CA THR A 5 31.55 -25.00 29.10
C THR A 5 32.18 -23.65 28.73
N ARG A 6 32.24 -23.33 27.43
CA ARG A 6 32.58 -21.98 26.97
C ARG A 6 31.47 -21.01 27.39
N ARG A 7 31.73 -20.25 28.45
CA ARG A 7 30.88 -19.15 28.94
C ARG A 7 31.02 -17.94 28.01
N GLY A 8 29.96 -17.62 27.28
CA GLY A 8 29.78 -16.30 26.67
C GLY A 8 29.38 -15.29 27.74
N TYR A 9 30.01 -14.11 27.74
CA TYR A 9 29.99 -13.18 28.87
C TYR A 9 28.72 -12.31 29.00
N TRP A 10 27.70 -12.44 28.14
CA TRP A 10 26.56 -11.51 28.21
C TRP A 10 25.15 -12.07 28.31
N TYR A 11 24.82 -13.27 27.83
CA TYR A 11 23.55 -13.93 28.18
C TYR A 11 23.70 -15.44 28.10
N ALA A 12 23.08 -16.16 29.06
CA ALA A 12 22.84 -17.59 28.90
C ALA A 12 22.00 -17.77 27.64
N THR A 13 22.42 -18.69 26.77
CA THR A 13 21.67 -19.10 25.59
C THR A 13 20.30 -19.59 26.06
N SER A 14 19.27 -18.75 25.97
CA SER A 14 17.88 -19.18 26.03
C SER A 14 17.55 -19.86 24.71
N ASP A 15 17.00 -21.08 24.77
CA ASP A 15 16.48 -21.85 23.64
C ASP A 15 15.21 -21.20 23.04
N ASP A 16 15.22 -19.90 22.76
CA ASP A 16 14.10 -19.20 22.14
C ASP A 16 14.38 -19.03 20.63
N PRO A 17 13.65 -19.72 19.73
CA PRO A 17 14.10 -19.95 18.37
C PRO A 17 13.96 -18.75 17.41
N VAL A 18 13.24 -17.67 17.77
CA VAL A 18 13.17 -16.42 16.98
C VAL A 18 12.96 -15.22 17.92
N GLY A 19 13.90 -14.28 17.96
CA GLY A 19 13.79 -13.07 18.78
C GLY A 19 12.95 -11.95 18.14
N ALA A 20 12.45 -11.00 18.93
CA ALA A 20 11.65 -9.87 18.43
C ALA A 20 12.35 -9.05 17.32
N VAL A 21 13.67 -8.85 17.44
CA VAL A 21 14.50 -8.17 16.42
C VAL A 21 14.52 -8.96 15.12
N GLU A 22 14.56 -10.29 15.20
CA GLU A 22 14.57 -11.16 14.04
C GLU A 22 13.24 -11.11 13.28
N VAL A 23 12.10 -11.11 13.98
CA VAL A 23 10.77 -10.92 13.38
C VAL A 23 10.70 -9.58 12.62
N LEU A 24 11.23 -8.49 13.19
CA LEU A 24 11.26 -7.20 12.51
C LEU A 24 12.16 -7.22 11.26
N ASN A 25 13.30 -7.92 11.32
CA ASN A 25 14.17 -8.10 10.15
C ASN A 25 13.49 -8.93 9.05
N MET A 26 12.74 -9.98 9.41
CA MET A 26 11.92 -10.74 8.46
C MET A 26 10.86 -9.86 7.79
N LEU A 27 10.18 -9.00 8.56
CA LEU A 27 9.21 -8.06 8.01
C LEU A 27 9.86 -7.06 7.03
N ARG A 28 11.05 -6.54 7.35
CA ARG A 28 11.81 -5.66 6.43
C ARG A 28 12.16 -6.36 5.13
N ARG A 29 12.66 -7.59 5.22
CA ARG A 29 12.98 -8.43 4.05
C ARG A 29 11.74 -8.72 3.21
N TYR A 30 10.60 -9.00 3.84
CA TYR A 30 9.32 -9.17 3.16
C TYR A 30 8.90 -7.89 2.42
N ARG A 31 8.95 -6.71 3.08
CA ARG A 31 8.64 -5.42 2.43
C ARG A 31 9.55 -5.12 1.24
N GLU A 32 10.83 -5.48 1.31
CA GLU A 32 11.75 -5.35 0.17
C GLU A 32 11.37 -6.26 -1.00
N ALA A 33 11.04 -7.53 -0.72
CA ALA A 33 10.59 -8.47 -1.73
C ALA A 33 9.28 -7.99 -2.38
N GLU A 34 8.34 -7.49 -1.57
CA GLU A 34 7.08 -6.93 -2.02
C GLU A 34 7.29 -5.70 -2.93
N ARG A 35 8.18 -4.77 -2.55
CA ARG A 35 8.53 -3.62 -3.41
C ARG A 35 9.09 -4.05 -4.77
N LYS A 36 10.03 -5.00 -4.78
CA LYS A 36 10.60 -5.54 -6.03
C LYS A 36 9.55 -6.22 -6.90
N MET A 37 8.64 -6.97 -6.28
CA MET A 37 7.52 -7.61 -6.96
C MET A 37 6.59 -6.57 -7.61
N ARG A 38 6.15 -5.55 -6.85
CA ARG A 38 5.31 -4.46 -7.39
C ARG A 38 6.00 -3.72 -8.54
N ALA A 39 7.30 -3.44 -8.42
CA ALA A 39 8.06 -2.80 -9.49
C ALA A 39 8.08 -3.65 -10.78
N ARG A 40 8.24 -4.97 -10.68
CA ARG A 40 8.19 -5.88 -11.84
C ARG A 40 6.82 -5.93 -12.49
N THR A 41 5.74 -6.01 -11.70
CA THR A 41 4.36 -5.94 -12.22
C THR A 41 4.12 -4.64 -12.98
N ARG A 42 4.55 -3.49 -12.42
CA ARG A 42 4.43 -2.20 -13.12
C ARG A 42 5.18 -2.21 -14.45
N ALA A 43 6.41 -2.72 -14.44
CA ALA A 43 7.24 -2.80 -15.65
C ALA A 43 6.61 -3.71 -16.72
N SER A 44 6.06 -4.87 -16.34
CA SER A 44 5.41 -5.78 -17.30
C SER A 44 4.13 -5.19 -17.91
N MET A 45 3.41 -4.37 -17.15
CA MET A 45 2.17 -3.70 -17.59
C MET A 45 2.42 -2.35 -18.28
N GLY A 46 3.66 -1.88 -18.37
CA GLY A 46 4.00 -0.55 -18.92
C GLY A 46 3.47 0.62 -18.08
N MET A 47 3.23 0.41 -16.78
CA MET A 47 2.55 1.36 -15.91
C MET A 47 3.49 2.13 -14.97
N GLY A 48 3.11 3.36 -14.65
CA GLY A 48 3.63 4.10 -13.51
C GLY A 48 3.09 3.61 -12.17
N GLU A 49 3.63 4.16 -11.07
CA GLU A 49 3.16 3.86 -9.71
C GLU A 49 1.69 4.18 -9.51
N THR A 50 1.32 5.41 -9.83
CA THR A 50 -0.04 5.93 -9.66
C THR A 50 -1.02 5.20 -10.57
N ASP A 51 -0.61 4.76 -11.76
CA ASP A 51 -1.46 4.02 -12.69
C ASP A 51 -1.92 2.67 -12.09
N LEU A 52 -0.98 1.93 -11.48
CA LEU A 52 -1.30 0.66 -10.82
C LEU A 52 -2.17 0.86 -9.57
N LEU A 53 -1.93 1.94 -8.81
CA LEU A 53 -2.77 2.29 -7.66
C LEU A 53 -4.20 2.61 -8.08
N ALA A 54 -4.37 3.43 -9.11
CA ALA A 54 -5.66 3.77 -9.68
C ALA A 54 -6.40 2.53 -10.19
N LEU A 55 -5.71 1.66 -10.92
CA LEU A 55 -6.31 0.44 -11.44
C LEU A 55 -6.81 -0.47 -10.31
N ARG A 56 -6.01 -0.66 -9.25
CA ARG A 56 -6.43 -1.43 -8.06
C ARG A 56 -7.61 -0.80 -7.35
N PHE A 57 -7.66 0.52 -7.27
CA PHE A 57 -8.79 1.25 -6.68
C PHE A 57 -10.08 0.99 -7.47
N LEU A 58 -10.03 1.15 -8.80
CA LEU A 58 -11.18 0.92 -9.70
C LEU A 58 -11.65 -0.55 -9.66
N LEU A 59 -10.73 -1.52 -9.62
CA LEU A 59 -11.07 -2.94 -9.50
C LEU A 59 -11.79 -3.26 -8.19
N ARG A 60 -11.33 -2.68 -7.07
CA ARG A 60 -11.98 -2.85 -5.76
C ARG A 60 -13.37 -2.23 -5.74
N ALA A 61 -13.54 -1.04 -6.34
CA ALA A 61 -14.86 -0.40 -6.45
C ALA A 61 -15.81 -1.25 -7.32
N LYS A 62 -15.34 -1.77 -8.45
CA LYS A 62 -16.10 -2.69 -9.31
C LYS A 62 -16.54 -3.95 -8.56
N GLN A 63 -15.69 -4.54 -7.72
CA GLN A 63 -16.06 -5.69 -6.87
C GLN A 63 -17.18 -5.36 -5.87
N ARG A 64 -17.29 -4.11 -5.44
CA ARG A 64 -18.39 -3.62 -4.59
C ARG A 64 -19.62 -3.15 -5.38
N GLY A 65 -19.57 -3.19 -6.71
CA GLY A 65 -20.64 -2.65 -7.57
C GLY A 65 -20.69 -1.12 -7.60
N GLU A 66 -19.61 -0.45 -7.22
CA GLU A 66 -19.51 1.00 -7.18
C GLU A 66 -18.95 1.56 -8.49
N VAL A 67 -19.49 2.68 -8.93
CA VAL A 67 -19.02 3.45 -10.09
C VAL A 67 -18.25 4.66 -9.58
N VAL A 68 -16.95 4.74 -9.93
CA VAL A 68 -16.03 5.75 -9.40
C VAL A 68 -16.04 7.00 -10.27
N ARG A 69 -16.26 8.16 -9.67
CA ARG A 69 -16.08 9.47 -10.31
C ARG A 69 -14.60 9.81 -10.39
N GLN A 70 -14.23 10.58 -11.40
CA GLN A 70 -12.84 11.00 -11.55
C GLN A 70 -12.34 11.83 -10.36
N LYS A 71 -13.22 12.60 -9.71
CA LYS A 71 -12.89 13.34 -8.47
C LYS A 71 -12.56 12.39 -7.31
N GLU A 72 -13.38 11.38 -7.11
CA GLU A 72 -13.16 10.36 -6.06
C GLU A 72 -11.84 9.61 -6.29
N LEU A 73 -11.49 9.34 -7.56
CA LEU A 73 -10.21 8.77 -7.91
C LEU A 73 -9.04 9.71 -7.59
N ALA A 74 -9.19 11.02 -7.84
CA ALA A 74 -8.17 12.01 -7.52
C ALA A 74 -7.95 12.12 -6.00
N ASP A 75 -9.05 12.20 -5.24
CA ASP A 75 -9.05 12.28 -3.77
C ASP A 75 -8.41 11.02 -3.17
N ALA A 76 -8.78 9.83 -3.65
CA ALA A 76 -8.25 8.56 -3.15
C ALA A 76 -6.76 8.31 -3.47
N LEU A 77 -6.21 9.02 -4.45
CA LEU A 77 -4.81 8.92 -4.85
C LEU A 77 -3.99 10.13 -4.37
N GLU A 78 -4.62 11.09 -3.69
CA GLU A 78 -4.00 12.33 -3.22
C GLU A 78 -3.29 13.10 -4.36
N ILE A 79 -3.93 13.17 -5.52
CA ILE A 79 -3.43 13.90 -6.69
C ILE A 79 -4.41 14.97 -7.15
N THR A 80 -3.90 15.94 -7.91
CA THR A 80 -4.75 16.97 -8.52
C THR A 80 -5.70 16.38 -9.56
N GLY A 81 -6.84 17.04 -9.80
CA GLY A 81 -7.79 16.62 -10.85
C GLY A 81 -7.19 16.59 -12.27
N ALA A 82 -6.20 17.45 -12.54
CA ALA A 82 -5.46 17.46 -13.81
C ALA A 82 -4.55 16.21 -13.94
N SER A 83 -3.84 15.86 -12.87
CA SER A 83 -3.05 14.63 -12.80
C SER A 83 -3.93 13.38 -12.93
N ALA A 84 -5.09 13.36 -12.26
CA ALA A 84 -6.06 12.28 -12.39
C ALA A 84 -6.61 12.17 -13.82
N SER A 85 -6.89 13.29 -14.51
CA SER A 85 -7.31 13.28 -15.92
C SER A 85 -6.27 12.61 -16.80
N THR A 86 -5.00 13.00 -16.65
CA THR A 86 -3.88 12.49 -17.45
C THR A 86 -3.67 11.00 -17.20
N LEU A 87 -3.78 10.57 -15.94
CA LEU A 87 -3.73 9.17 -15.54
C LEU A 87 -4.85 8.36 -16.20
N VAL A 88 -6.09 8.86 -16.12
CA VAL A 88 -7.25 8.18 -16.71
C VAL A 88 -7.11 8.07 -18.23
N ASP A 89 -6.61 9.11 -18.89
CA ASP A 89 -6.32 9.07 -20.32
C ASP A 89 -5.27 8.01 -20.67
N ARG A 90 -4.24 7.82 -19.82
CA ARG A 90 -3.29 6.71 -19.99
C ARG A 90 -3.96 5.35 -19.86
N LEU A 91 -4.71 5.12 -18.78
CA LEU A 91 -5.41 3.86 -18.57
C LEU A 91 -6.39 3.55 -19.71
N ILE A 92 -7.04 4.55 -20.29
CA ILE A 92 -7.94 4.36 -21.44
C ILE A 92 -7.17 3.99 -22.70
N ARG A 93 -6.11 4.75 -23.03
CA ARG A 93 -5.27 4.49 -24.20
C ARG A 93 -4.71 3.07 -24.19
N ASP A 94 -4.30 2.62 -23.01
CA ASP A 94 -3.66 1.32 -22.83
C ASP A 94 -4.71 0.21 -22.62
N GLY A 95 -6.00 0.52 -22.78
CA GLY A 95 -7.10 -0.45 -22.79
C GLY A 95 -7.60 -0.90 -21.41
N TYR A 96 -7.13 -0.28 -20.33
CA TYR A 96 -7.43 -0.67 -18.96
C TYR A 96 -8.68 -0.03 -18.37
N ALA A 97 -9.07 1.14 -18.86
CA ALA A 97 -10.22 1.86 -18.35
C ALA A 97 -11.09 2.41 -19.47
N ARG A 98 -12.31 2.81 -19.13
CA ARG A 98 -13.21 3.56 -19.99
C ARG A 98 -13.97 4.59 -19.19
N ARG A 99 -14.32 5.71 -19.83
CA ARG A 99 -15.26 6.68 -19.26
C ARG A 99 -16.69 6.22 -19.49
N VAL A 100 -17.52 6.37 -18.46
CA VAL A 100 -18.94 6.08 -18.49
C VAL A 100 -19.73 7.24 -17.91
N ALA A 101 -21.00 7.38 -18.30
CA ALA A 101 -21.90 8.31 -17.63
C ALA A 101 -22.25 7.74 -16.24
N HIS A 102 -22.19 8.58 -15.19
CA HIS A 102 -22.54 8.10 -13.86
C HIS A 102 -24.05 7.77 -13.79
N PRO A 103 -24.45 6.60 -13.23
CA PRO A 103 -25.84 6.11 -13.25
C PRO A 103 -26.87 7.08 -12.66
N HIS A 104 -26.49 7.77 -11.59
CA HIS A 104 -27.36 8.72 -10.87
C HIS A 104 -27.11 10.18 -11.26
N ASP A 105 -26.13 10.46 -12.10
CA ASP A 105 -25.77 11.83 -12.49
C ASP A 105 -25.07 11.85 -13.84
N ARG A 106 -25.86 11.93 -14.92
CA ARG A 106 -25.36 11.88 -16.30
C ARG A 106 -24.45 13.07 -16.68
N ARG A 107 -24.41 14.12 -15.86
CA ARG A 107 -23.50 15.27 -16.06
C ARG A 107 -22.08 14.99 -15.56
N SER A 108 -21.90 13.93 -14.78
CA SER A 108 -20.62 13.55 -14.24
C SER A 108 -20.00 12.37 -14.99
N VAL A 109 -18.69 12.47 -15.20
CA VAL A 109 -17.87 11.43 -15.83
C VAL A 109 -17.35 10.48 -14.76
N ALA A 110 -17.70 9.22 -14.92
CA ALA A 110 -17.18 8.12 -14.14
C ALA A 110 -16.15 7.29 -14.93
N VAL A 111 -15.35 6.53 -14.21
CA VAL A 111 -14.29 5.68 -14.74
C VAL A 111 -14.55 4.24 -14.28
N GLU A 112 -14.50 3.31 -15.22
CA GLU A 112 -14.64 1.88 -14.94
C GLU A 112 -13.50 1.10 -15.60
N THR A 113 -13.11 -0.05 -15.01
CA THR A 113 -12.15 -0.96 -15.64
C THR A 113 -12.79 -1.72 -16.79
N THR A 114 -12.00 -2.00 -17.83
CA THR A 114 -12.39 -2.92 -18.91
C THR A 114 -12.27 -4.38 -18.47
N THR A 115 -12.80 -5.32 -19.26
CA THR A 115 -12.59 -6.76 -19.04
C THR A 115 -11.12 -7.15 -19.18
N HIS A 116 -10.39 -6.49 -20.10
CA HIS A 116 -8.95 -6.70 -20.31
C HIS A 116 -8.14 -6.43 -19.04
N SER A 117 -8.49 -5.40 -18.27
CA SER A 117 -7.87 -5.14 -16.96
C SER A 117 -8.04 -6.26 -15.97
N ASP A 118 -9.24 -6.84 -15.89
CA ASP A 118 -9.52 -7.91 -14.96
C ASP A 118 -8.66 -9.15 -15.29
N GLU A 119 -8.45 -9.43 -16.58
CA GLU A 119 -7.64 -10.55 -17.06
C GLU A 119 -6.14 -10.32 -16.85
N GLU A 120 -5.60 -9.19 -17.30
CA GLU A 120 -4.17 -8.86 -17.17
C GLU A 120 -3.74 -8.71 -15.71
N VAL A 121 -4.56 -8.05 -14.88
CA VAL A 121 -4.26 -7.92 -13.45
C VAL A 121 -4.38 -9.28 -12.75
N ARG A 122 -5.37 -10.10 -13.10
CA ARG A 122 -5.48 -11.45 -12.52
C ARG A 122 -4.33 -12.36 -12.97
N ALA A 123 -3.88 -12.26 -14.21
CA ALA A 123 -2.74 -13.01 -14.71
C ALA A 123 -1.43 -12.57 -14.01
N THR A 124 -1.22 -11.26 -13.87
CA THR A 124 0.05 -10.71 -13.36
C THR A 124 0.13 -10.71 -11.83
N LEU A 125 -0.97 -10.43 -11.14
CA LEU A 125 -1.03 -10.34 -9.67
C LEU A 125 -1.75 -11.53 -9.02
N GLY A 126 -2.73 -12.14 -9.69
CA GLY A 126 -3.62 -13.13 -9.08
C GLY A 126 -2.90 -14.40 -8.65
N ALA A 127 -2.11 -15.02 -9.53
CA ALA A 127 -1.41 -16.27 -9.20
C ALA A 127 -0.47 -16.14 -7.98
N MET A 128 0.15 -14.97 -7.81
CA MET A 128 1.00 -14.70 -6.66
C MET A 128 0.18 -14.44 -5.39
N HIS A 129 -0.90 -13.67 -5.44
CA HIS A 129 -1.77 -13.45 -4.27
C HIS A 129 -2.44 -14.74 -3.80
N THR A 130 -2.80 -15.65 -4.72
CA THR A 130 -3.29 -16.98 -4.38
C THR A 130 -2.25 -17.76 -3.57
N ARG A 131 -0.98 -17.78 -4.00
CA ARG A 131 0.10 -18.45 -3.25
C ARG A 131 0.36 -17.81 -1.88
N MET A 132 0.18 -16.50 -1.77
CA MET A 132 0.28 -15.81 -0.46
C MET A 132 -0.86 -16.20 0.47
N LEU A 133 -2.08 -16.33 -0.05
CA LEU A 133 -3.22 -16.80 0.71
C LEU A 133 -3.00 -18.24 1.17
N GLU A 134 -2.61 -19.15 0.28
CA GLU A 134 -2.29 -20.55 0.59
C GLU A 134 -1.22 -20.66 1.71
N ALA A 135 -0.19 -19.79 1.68
CA ALA A 135 0.83 -19.77 2.72
C ALA A 135 0.26 -19.41 4.10
N VAL A 136 -0.70 -18.49 4.17
CA VAL A 136 -1.34 -18.06 5.42
C VAL A 136 -2.42 -19.06 5.86
N GLU A 137 -3.13 -19.71 4.94
CA GLU A 137 -4.14 -20.74 5.23
C GLU A 137 -3.56 -21.98 5.90
N SER A 138 -2.24 -22.20 5.78
CA SER A 138 -1.54 -23.29 6.47
C SER A 138 -1.36 -23.07 7.98
N LEU A 139 -1.60 -21.85 8.47
CA LEU A 139 -1.45 -21.49 9.89
C LEU A 139 -2.66 -21.92 10.71
N SER A 140 -2.40 -22.30 11.96
CA SER A 140 -3.44 -22.51 12.97
C SER A 140 -4.15 -21.21 13.35
N THR A 141 -5.34 -21.31 13.95
CA THR A 141 -6.09 -20.14 14.43
C THR A 141 -5.31 -19.31 15.45
N GLU A 142 -4.50 -19.95 16.30
CA GLU A 142 -3.65 -19.26 17.28
C GLU A 142 -2.55 -18.45 16.59
N GLU A 143 -1.85 -19.03 15.62
CA GLU A 143 -0.83 -18.35 14.83
C GLU A 143 -1.43 -17.19 14.02
N LEU A 144 -2.59 -17.39 13.39
CA LEU A 144 -3.31 -16.32 12.69
C LEU A 144 -3.66 -15.16 13.63
N THR A 145 -4.11 -15.46 14.84
CA THR A 145 -4.43 -14.45 15.86
C THR A 145 -3.17 -13.68 16.26
N ALA A 146 -2.06 -14.37 16.51
CA ALA A 146 -0.79 -13.74 16.86
C ALA A 146 -0.27 -12.83 15.73
N VAL A 147 -0.31 -13.29 14.48
CA VAL A 147 0.08 -12.51 13.30
C VAL A 147 -0.82 -11.29 13.12
N ALA A 148 -2.14 -11.46 13.26
CA ALA A 148 -3.10 -10.36 13.16
C ALA A 148 -2.86 -9.28 14.23
N THR A 149 -2.65 -9.68 15.48
CA THR A 149 -2.31 -8.75 16.57
C THR A 149 -0.98 -8.04 16.31
N PHE A 150 0.05 -8.78 15.89
CA PHE A 150 1.36 -8.22 15.55
C PHE A 150 1.27 -7.16 14.44
N LEU A 151 0.63 -7.49 13.31
CA LEU A 151 0.46 -6.56 12.19
C LEU A 151 -0.38 -5.35 12.57
N THR A 152 -1.46 -5.54 13.34
CA THR A 152 -2.31 -4.44 13.82
C THR A 152 -1.51 -3.46 14.68
N ASN A 153 -0.71 -3.97 15.62
CA ASN A 153 0.08 -3.12 16.50
C ASN A 153 1.15 -2.34 15.73
N LEU A 154 1.86 -2.99 14.80
CA LEU A 154 2.84 -2.30 13.97
C LEU A 154 2.23 -1.25 13.04
N THR A 155 1.06 -1.52 12.46
CA THR A 155 0.35 -0.54 11.64
C THR A 155 0.01 0.70 12.44
N LYS A 156 -0.54 0.56 13.66
CA LYS A 156 -0.83 1.69 14.55
C LYS A 156 0.41 2.54 14.82
N VAL A 157 1.55 1.90 15.13
CA VAL A 157 2.81 2.61 15.38
C VAL A 157 3.24 3.45 14.18
N VAL A 158 3.11 2.91 12.96
CA VAL A 158 3.47 3.62 11.73
C VAL A 158 2.49 4.76 11.43
N GLU A 159 1.19 4.54 11.58
CA GLU A 159 0.15 5.56 11.35
C GLU A 159 0.27 6.72 12.35
N ASP A 160 0.56 6.42 13.61
CA ASP A 160 0.77 7.44 14.64
C ASP A 160 2.06 8.24 14.38
N ASP A 161 3.08 7.63 13.76
CA ASP A 161 4.31 8.33 13.37
C ASP A 161 4.09 9.29 12.22
N LEU A 162 3.35 8.87 11.18
CA LEU A 162 2.95 9.72 10.07
C LEU A 162 2.11 10.91 10.55
N ARG A 163 1.11 10.67 11.41
CA ARG A 163 0.28 11.75 11.96
C ARG A 163 1.11 12.79 12.73
N ARG A 164 2.07 12.33 13.53
CA ARG A 164 2.98 13.22 14.27
C ARG A 164 3.89 14.03 13.33
N GLN A 165 4.31 13.46 12.21
CA GLN A 165 5.09 14.19 11.19
C GLN A 165 4.22 15.25 10.50
N ASP A 166 3.00 14.90 10.09
CA ASP A 166 2.07 15.84 9.46
C ASP A 166 1.73 17.03 10.38
N GLU A 167 1.55 16.79 11.68
CA GLU A 167 1.34 17.82 12.70
C GLU A 167 2.55 18.75 12.82
N GLN A 168 3.77 18.19 12.84
CA GLN A 168 5.01 18.97 12.92
C GLN A 168 5.25 19.82 11.67
N ASP A 169 4.99 19.26 10.48
CA ASP A 169 5.14 19.98 9.21
C ASP A 169 4.11 21.12 9.10
N ALA A 170 2.88 20.91 9.59
CA ALA A 170 1.85 21.96 9.64
C ALA A 170 2.20 23.08 10.64
N GLU A 171 2.72 22.74 11.83
CA GLU A 171 3.20 23.72 12.81
C GLU A 171 4.40 24.53 12.27
N ALA A 172 5.33 23.86 11.59
CA ALA A 172 6.47 24.50 10.95
C ALA A 172 6.00 25.49 9.86
N ALA A 173 5.09 25.07 8.98
CA ALA A 173 4.53 25.92 7.93
C ALA A 173 3.80 27.15 8.50
N ALA A 174 2.99 26.96 9.56
CA ALA A 174 2.30 28.05 10.24
C ALA A 174 3.26 29.03 10.93
N SER A 175 4.38 28.54 11.49
CA SER A 175 5.39 29.40 12.11
C SER A 175 6.19 30.24 11.11
N VAL A 176 6.42 29.72 9.89
CA VAL A 176 7.08 30.43 8.79
C VAL A 176 6.17 31.55 8.26
N ASP A 177 4.88 31.27 8.08
CA ASP A 177 3.88 32.25 7.61
C ASP A 177 3.71 33.39 8.65
N ALA A 178 3.65 33.05 9.94
CA ALA A 178 3.60 34.03 11.02
C ALA A 178 4.89 34.87 11.17
N ALA A 179 6.06 34.33 10.78
CA ALA A 179 7.32 35.09 10.80
C ALA A 179 7.42 36.07 9.61
N ASP A 180 6.84 35.73 8.46
CA ASP A 180 6.80 36.60 7.27
C ASP A 180 5.79 37.76 7.46
N GLU A 181 4.75 37.56 8.26
CA GLU A 181 3.74 38.59 8.59
C GLU A 181 4.22 39.66 9.60
N ILE A 182 5.30 39.40 10.35
CA ILE A 182 5.80 40.27 11.44
C ILE A 182 6.93 41.22 10.98
N ALA A 183 7.48 41.07 9.77
CA ALA A 183 8.53 41.96 9.27
C ALA A 183 7.96 43.36 8.95
N PRO A 184 8.31 44.43 9.69
CA PRO A 184 7.83 45.78 9.38
C PRO A 184 8.64 46.35 8.21
N SER A 185 7.92 47.01 7.30
CA SER A 185 8.44 47.70 6.11
C SER A 185 9.26 48.95 6.45
#